data_AF-A0A7S3I5K2-F1
#
_entry.id   AF-A0A7S3I5K2-F1
#
_cell.length_a   1.000
_cell.length_b   1.000
_cell.length_c   1.000
_cell.angle_alpha   90.00
_cell.angle_beta   90.00
_cell.angle_gamma   90.00
#
_symmetry.space_group_name_H-M   'P 1'
#
loop_
_entity.id
_entity.type
_entity.pdbx_description
1 polymer ?
#
loop_
_entity_poly.entity_id
_entity_poly.type
_entity_poly.pdbx_seq_one_letter_code
_entity_poly.pdbx_strand_id
1 'polypeptide(L)'
;FRLEIVKSDHKRRNMFEELLCPTCGRQFANSGDLVPRLLPECGHTFCTKCLNEALLKDADQPFFCPEDNVECSRKETAEDFPRNFALIRLAERTIERQRKEQEEQ
;
A
#
# COMPACT_ATOMS: atom_id res chain seq x y z
N PHE A 1 14.15 -34.43 1.43
CA PHE A 1 13.95 -33.05 1.92
C PHE A 1 12.47 -32.72 1.80
N ARG A 2 11.74 -32.78 2.92
CA ARG A 2 10.30 -32.50 2.98
C ARG A 2 10.17 -31.00 3.25
N LEU A 3 9.78 -30.23 2.24
CA LEU A 3 9.41 -28.83 2.44
C LEU A 3 8.08 -28.84 3.21
N GLU A 4 8.14 -28.53 4.50
CA GLU A 4 6.96 -28.26 5.29
C GLU A 4 6.39 -26.91 4.84
N ILE A 5 5.31 -26.97 4.06
CA ILE A 5 4.50 -25.81 3.74
C ILE A 5 3.92 -25.32 5.06
N VAL A 6 4.52 -24.27 5.62
CA VAL A 6 3.98 -23.51 6.76
C VAL A 6 2.57 -23.11 6.38
N LYS A 7 1.58 -23.63 7.12
CA LYS A 7 0.18 -23.24 7.00
C LYS A 7 0.06 -21.80 7.50
N SER A 8 0.38 -20.85 6.64
CA SER A 8 0.05 -19.45 6.89
C SER A 8 -1.44 -19.32 6.65
N ASP A 9 -2.19 -19.06 7.72
CA ASP A 9 -3.62 -18.83 7.74
C ASP A 9 -4.01 -17.76 6.70
N HIS A 10 -4.28 -18.21 5.48
CA HIS A 10 -4.93 -17.41 4.45
C HIS A 10 -6.40 -17.30 4.82
N LYS A 11 -6.66 -16.58 5.93
CA LYS A 11 -7.96 -15.98 6.25
C LYS A 11 -8.47 -15.41 4.93
N ARG A 12 -9.67 -15.83 4.49
CA ARG A 12 -10.33 -15.33 3.28
C ARG A 12 -10.26 -13.80 3.28
N ARG A 13 -9.23 -13.24 2.62
CA ARG A 13 -9.04 -11.80 2.57
C ARG A 13 -10.12 -11.27 1.66
N ASN A 14 -10.88 -10.31 2.17
CA ASN A 14 -11.79 -9.57 1.32
C ASN A 14 -10.92 -8.89 0.25
N MET A 15 -11.15 -9.17 -1.03
CA MET A 15 -10.31 -8.68 -2.14
C MET A 15 -10.13 -7.15 -2.12
N PHE A 16 -11.04 -6.45 -1.45
CA PHE A 16 -11.04 -5.01 -1.27
C PHE A 16 -10.05 -4.51 -0.20
N GLU A 17 -9.64 -5.34 0.77
CA GLU A 17 -8.66 -4.95 1.80
C GLU A 17 -7.28 -4.66 1.19
N GLU A 18 -6.91 -5.34 0.10
CA GLU A 18 -5.65 -5.10 -0.62
C GLU A 18 -5.61 -3.75 -1.35
N LEU A 19 -6.77 -3.09 -1.48
CA LEU A 19 -6.89 -1.75 -2.08
C LEU A 19 -6.88 -0.63 -1.04
N LEU A 20 -6.67 -0.96 0.23
CA LEU A 20 -6.59 0.00 1.33
C LEU A 20 -5.13 0.18 1.77
N CYS A 21 -4.79 1.41 2.15
CA CYS A 21 -3.52 1.68 2.80
C CYS A 21 -3.46 0.94 4.15
N PRO A 22 -2.45 0.10 4.43
CA PRO A 22 -2.37 -0.67 5.68
C PRO A 22 -2.22 0.23 6.91
N THR A 23 -1.73 1.46 6.75
CA THR A 23 -1.55 2.42 7.85
C THR A 23 -2.82 3.18 8.20
N CYS A 24 -3.58 3.68 7.22
CA CYS A 24 -4.74 4.54 7.47
C CYS A 24 -6.10 3.93 7.08
N GLY A 25 -6.11 2.74 6.47
CA GLY A 25 -7.31 2.04 6.03
C GLY A 25 -8.09 2.72 4.90
N ARG A 26 -7.57 3.82 4.33
CA ARG A 26 -8.23 4.54 3.22
C ARG A 26 -7.89 3.89 1.88
N GLN A 27 -8.87 3.89 0.99
CA GLN A 27 -8.71 3.34 -0.35
C GLN A 27 -7.69 4.13 -1.16
N PHE A 28 -6.86 3.41 -1.92
CA PHE A 28 -5.89 4.02 -2.82
C PHE A 28 -6.58 4.78 -3.96
N ALA A 29 -5.91 5.82 -4.45
CA ALA A 29 -6.37 6.63 -5.57
C ALA A 29 -5.21 6.94 -6.55
N ASN A 30 -5.53 7.46 -7.73
CA ASN A 30 -4.53 7.87 -8.71
C ASN A 30 -3.96 9.29 -8.47
N SER A 31 -4.46 10.01 -7.46
CA SER A 31 -4.07 11.39 -7.19
C SER A 31 -4.02 11.73 -5.70
N GLY A 32 -3.20 12.73 -5.38
CA GLY A 32 -3.05 13.29 -4.03
C GLY A 32 -2.45 12.31 -3.00
N ASP A 33 -2.87 12.51 -1.75
CA ASP A 33 -2.39 11.80 -0.56
C ASP A 33 -2.59 10.29 -0.59
N LEU A 34 -3.54 9.82 -1.40
CA LEU A 34 -3.96 8.42 -1.50
C LEU A 34 -3.24 7.66 -2.62
N VAL A 35 -2.28 8.29 -3.32
CA VAL A 35 -1.46 7.58 -4.31
C VAL A 35 -0.66 6.48 -3.63
N PRO A 36 -0.78 5.21 -4.07
CA PRO A 36 -0.01 4.10 -3.52
C PRO A 36 1.45 4.19 -3.96
N ARG A 37 2.37 4.19 -3.00
CA ARG A 37 3.82 4.24 -3.13
C ARG A 37 4.43 2.91 -2.70
N LEU A 38 5.19 2.31 -3.60
CA LEU A 38 5.82 1.00 -3.43
C LEU A 38 7.21 1.17 -2.84
N LEU A 39 7.52 0.43 -1.77
CA LEU A 39 8.87 0.27 -1.25
C LEU A 39 9.60 -0.81 -2.08
N PRO A 40 10.63 -0.49 -2.87
CA PRO A 40 11.29 -1.45 -3.75
C PRO A 40 11.94 -2.63 -3.05
N GLU A 41 12.41 -2.44 -1.82
CA GLU A 41 13.18 -3.43 -1.07
C GLU A 41 12.32 -4.59 -0.54
N CYS A 42 11.04 -4.33 -0.22
CA CYS A 42 10.14 -5.33 0.34
C CYS A 42 8.82 -5.53 -0.43
N GLY A 43 8.46 -4.60 -1.32
CA GLY A 43 7.23 -4.68 -2.12
C GLY A 43 5.95 -4.21 -1.40
N HIS A 44 6.03 -3.79 -0.15
CA HIS A 44 4.90 -3.21 0.58
C HIS A 44 4.52 -1.84 0.03
N THR A 45 3.23 -1.50 0.13
CA THR A 45 2.68 -0.29 -0.48
C THR A 45 1.89 0.54 0.52
N PHE A 46 2.20 1.84 0.60
CA PHE A 46 1.56 2.80 1.50
C PHE A 46 1.04 3.98 0.70
N CYS A 47 0.07 4.72 1.23
CA CYS A 47 -0.34 5.97 0.56
C CYS A 47 0.71 7.07 0.77
N THR A 48 0.84 7.99 -0.19
CA THR A 48 1.80 9.12 -0.15
C THR A 48 1.81 9.84 1.20
N LYS A 49 0.63 10.16 1.76
CA LYS A 49 0.55 10.85 3.06
C LYS A 49 1.16 10.03 4.19
N CYS A 50 0.77 8.76 4.33
CA CYS A 50 1.28 7.92 5.41
C CYS A 50 2.77 7.65 5.27
N LEU A 51 3.27 7.53 4.04
CA LEU A 51 4.70 7.36 3.80
C LEU A 51 5.49 8.63 4.14
N ASN A 52 4.99 9.82 3.78
CA ASN A 52 5.58 11.10 4.18
C ASN A 52 5.62 11.25 5.71
N GLU A 53 4.52 10.93 6.40
CA GLU A 53 4.49 10.93 7.86
C GLU A 53 5.49 9.94 8.49
N ALA A 54 5.70 8.78 7.86
CA ALA A 54 6.69 7.81 8.33
C ALA A 54 8.14 8.30 8.13
N LEU A 55 8.42 8.93 6.98
CA LEU A 55 9.75 9.52 6.71
C LEU A 55 10.10 10.65 7.68
N LEU A 56 9.10 11.42 8.13
CA LEU A 56 9.29 12.54 9.06
C LEU A 56 9.61 12.14 10.51
N LYS A 57 9.20 10.94 10.95
CA LYS A 57 9.29 10.56 12.37
C LYS A 57 10.73 10.39 12.87
N ASP A 58 11.67 10.02 12.00
CA ASP A 58 13.05 9.74 12.40
C ASP A 58 14.05 10.17 11.32
N ALA A 59 14.18 11.48 11.08
CA ALA A 59 15.01 12.02 10.00
C ALA A 59 16.49 11.55 10.01
N ASP A 60 17.03 11.25 11.19
CA ASP A 60 18.43 10.85 11.40
C ASP A 60 18.66 9.34 11.51
N GLN A 61 17.64 8.51 11.22
CA GLN A 61 17.74 7.04 11.31
C GLN A 61 17.49 6.36 9.95
N PRO A 62 18.01 5.13 9.75
CA PRO A 62 17.58 4.30 8.62
C PRO A 62 16.06 4.15 8.61
N PHE A 63 15.48 4.17 7.41
CA PHE A 63 14.04 4.04 7.23
C PHE A 63 13.70 2.55 7.11
N PHE A 64 12.77 2.07 7.93
CA PHE A 64 12.30 0.69 7.89
C PHE A 64 10.84 0.64 7.43
N CYS A 65 10.51 -0.39 6.66
CA CYS A 65 9.13 -0.65 6.28
C CYS A 65 8.25 -0.86 7.52
N PRO A 66 7.11 -0.15 7.65
CA PRO A 66 6.20 -0.31 8.79
C PRO A 66 5.53 -1.69 8.91
N GLU A 67 5.52 -2.51 7.85
CA GLU A 67 4.86 -3.82 7.85
C GLU A 67 5.79 -4.97 8.24
N ASP A 68 7.02 -5.00 7.73
CA ASP A 68 7.95 -6.12 7.90
C ASP A 68 9.31 -5.74 8.50
N ASN A 69 9.51 -4.45 8.84
CA ASN A 69 10.77 -3.89 9.35
C ASN A 69 12.00 -4.15 8.46
N VAL A 70 11.81 -4.38 7.16
CA VAL A 70 12.94 -4.41 6.21
C VAL A 70 13.50 -3.00 6.04
N GLU A 71 14.82 -2.87 6.06
CA GLU A 71 15.50 -1.60 5.79
C GLU A 71 15.25 -1.17 4.35
N CYS A 72 14.74 0.04 4.16
CA CYS A 72 14.42 0.62 2.87
C CYS A 72 15.28 1.86 2.62
N SER A 73 15.60 2.12 1.35
CA SER A 73 16.34 3.31 0.97
C SER A 73 15.52 4.56 1.32
N ARG A 74 15.94 5.32 2.33
CA ARG A 74 15.30 6.58 2.71
C ARG A 74 15.29 7.54 1.52
N LYS A 75 14.14 8.17 1.28
CA LYS A 75 13.97 9.27 0.31
C LYS A 75 13.63 10.56 1.04
N GLU A 76 13.79 11.69 0.36
CA GLU A 76 13.40 12.99 0.90
C GLU A 76 11.87 13.08 1.01
N THR A 77 11.16 12.57 0.01
CA THR A 77 9.69 12.59 -0.05
C THR A 77 9.12 11.24 -0.45
N ALA A 78 7.87 10.97 -0.09
CA ALA A 78 7.14 9.78 -0.52
C ALA A 78 6.96 9.75 -2.05
N GLU A 79 6.99 10.91 -2.70
CA GLU A 79 6.84 11.07 -4.14
C GLU A 79 7.97 10.44 -4.94
N ASP A 80 9.16 10.35 -4.35
CA ASP A 80 10.36 9.72 -4.90
C ASP A 80 10.25 8.19 -4.95
N PHE A 81 9.31 7.61 -4.20
CA PHE A 81 8.98 6.20 -4.31
C PHE A 81 8.09 5.93 -5.53
N PRO A 82 8.32 4.83 -6.25
CA PRO A 82 7.53 4.49 -7.42
C PRO A 82 6.06 4.32 -7.07
N ARG A 83 5.18 4.78 -7.96
CA ARG A 83 3.74 4.53 -7.84
C ARG A 83 3.45 3.06 -8.12
N ASN A 84 2.55 2.46 -7.34
CA ASN A 84 2.06 1.12 -7.63
C ASN A 84 0.89 1.19 -8.65
N PHE A 85 1.22 1.26 -9.94
CA PHE A 85 0.22 1.35 -11.01
C PHE A 85 -0.74 0.15 -11.07
N ALA A 86 -0.35 -1.03 -10.57
CA ALA A 86 -1.24 -2.17 -10.50
C ALA A 86 -2.39 -1.91 -9.51
N LEU A 87 -2.08 -1.45 -8.30
CA LEU A 87 -3.09 -1.09 -7.30
C LEU A 87 -3.93 0.11 -7.73
N ILE A 88 -3.35 1.12 -8.40
CA ILE A 88 -4.11 2.25 -8.95
C ILE A 88 -5.19 1.76 -9.92
N ARG A 89 -4.82 0.93 -10.90
CA ARG A 89 -5.77 0.42 -11.90
C ARG A 89 -6.87 -0.44 -11.27
N LEU A 90 -6.53 -1.22 -10.24
CA LEU A 90 -7.52 -2.04 -9.53
C LEU A 90 -8.46 -1.17 -8.67
N ALA A 91 -7.93 -0.17 -7.98
CA ALA A 91 -8.73 0.78 -7.19
C ALA A 91 -9.70 1.57 -8.07
N GLU A 92 -9.24 2.10 -9.20
CA GLU A 92 -10.10 2.81 -10.16
C GLU A 92 -11.25 1.95 -10.68
N ARG A 93 -10.97 0.70 -11.08
CA ARG A 93 -12.01 -0.24 -11.53
C ARG A 93 -13.03 -0.56 -10.45
N THR A 94 -12.57 -0.69 -9.21
CA THR A 94 -13.43 -0.94 -8.06
C THR A 94 -14.36 0.23 -7.78
N ILE A 95 -13.83 1.46 -7.77
CA ILE A 95 -14.62 2.69 -7.56
C ILE A 95 -15.66 2.85 -8.67
N GLU A 96 -15.28 2.66 -9.93
CA GLU A 96 -16.18 2.75 -11.07
C GLU A 96 -17.33 1.72 -10.97
N ARG A 97 -17.00 0.49 -10.58
CA ARG A 97 -18.00 -0.56 -10.36
C ARG A 97 -18.98 -0.18 -9.24
N GLN A 98 -18.48 0.30 -8.11
CA GLN A 98 -19.31 0.72 -6.99
C GLN A 98 -20.23 1.90 -7.36
N ARG A 99 -19.74 2.83 -8.18
CA ARG A 99 -20.56 3.97 -8.63
C ARG A 99 -21.73 3.52 -9.51
N LYS A 100 -21.50 2.58 -10.44
CA LYS A 100 -22.57 1.99 -11.26
C LYS A 100 -23.59 1.23 -10.42
N GLU A 101 -23.15 0.44 -9.46
CA GLU A 101 -24.03 -0.32 -8.56
C GLU A 101 -24.90 0.60 -7.68
N GLN A 102 -24.45 1.83 -7.40
CA GLN A 102 -25.23 2.87 -6.68
C GLN A 102 -26.20 3.63 -7.59
N GLU A 103 -25.87 3.83 -8.86
CA GLU A 103 -26.74 4.49 -9.85
C GLU A 103 -27.92 3.59 -10.28
N GLU A 104 -27.77 2.27 -10.13
CA GLU A 104 -28.80 1.25 -10.45
C GLU A 104 -29.77 0.93 -9.29
N GLN A 105 -29.57 1.53 -8.10
CA GLN A 105 -30.42 1.38 -6.90
C GLN A 105 -31.33 2.59 -6.68
#